data_AF-A0A1G1GU61-F1
#
_entry.id   AF-A0A1G1GU61-F1
#
_cell.length_a   1.000
_cell.length_b   1.000
_cell.length_c   1.000
_cell.angle_alpha   90.00
_cell.angle_beta   90.00
_cell.angle_gamma   90.00
#
_symmetry.space_group_name_H-M   'P 1'
#
loop_
_entity.id
_entity.type
_entity.pdbx_description
1 polymer ?
#
loop_
_entity_poly.entity_id
_entity_poly.type
_entity_poly.pdbx_seq_one_letter_code
_entity_poly.pdbx_strand_id
1 'polypeptide(L)'
;MNFSTFIKAWPLLRNQVKTLQLPWLENFAAIDRDPFKILISCILSLRTHDRTTGPASERLFKQASTPSRLAKLPITTIEEAIYPVGFYRVKAETIRDLSRELIDKHNGLVPDTLEGLLKLKGVGRKTANLVLTRGFNKYGVCVDTHVHRITNRWGLIRTKNPDESELALRGILPKRYWKELNAVLVAFG
;
A
#
# COMPACT_ATOMS: atom_id res chain seq x y z
N MET A 1 -13.62 19.46 -12.61
CA MET A 1 -13.13 18.76 -13.81
C MET A 1 -14.15 17.68 -14.11
N ASN A 2 -14.70 17.62 -15.33
CA ASN A 2 -15.62 16.53 -15.67
C ASN A 2 -14.83 15.28 -16.14
N PHE A 3 -15.52 14.14 -16.22
CA PHE A 3 -14.88 12.87 -16.60
C PHE A 3 -14.24 12.90 -18.00
N SER A 4 -14.84 13.61 -18.96
CA SER A 4 -14.28 13.77 -20.32
C SER A 4 -12.93 14.48 -20.28
N THR A 5 -12.79 15.55 -19.50
CA THR A 5 -11.52 16.25 -19.28
C THR A 5 -10.50 15.35 -18.60
N PHE A 6 -10.90 14.55 -17.59
CA PHE A 6 -10.01 13.59 -16.94
C PHE A 6 -9.41 12.59 -17.93
N ILE A 7 -10.24 11.99 -18.80
CA ILE A 7 -9.77 11.03 -19.81
C ILE A 7 -8.74 11.66 -20.75
N LYS A 8 -8.96 12.91 -21.17
CA LYS A 8 -8.03 13.62 -22.07
C LYS A 8 -6.72 13.98 -21.37
N ALA A 9 -6.78 14.36 -20.10
CA ALA A 9 -5.59 14.72 -19.31
C ALA A 9 -4.77 13.50 -18.88
N TRP A 10 -5.41 12.34 -18.71
CA TRP A 10 -4.78 11.17 -18.11
C TRP A 10 -3.53 10.66 -18.85
N PRO A 11 -3.50 10.52 -20.19
CA PRO A 11 -2.29 10.12 -20.90
C PRO A 11 -1.13 11.11 -20.75
N LEU A 12 -1.44 12.42 -20.72
CA LEU A 12 -0.45 13.48 -20.54
C LEU A 12 0.19 13.38 -19.16
N LEU A 13 -0.65 13.23 -18.13
CA LEU A 13 -0.21 13.03 -16.76
C LEU A 13 0.64 11.77 -16.62
N ARG A 14 0.16 10.64 -17.18
CA ARG A 14 0.91 9.39 -17.20
C ARG A 14 2.28 9.55 -17.86
N ASN A 15 2.36 10.29 -18.95
CA ASN A 15 3.63 10.53 -19.63
C ASN A 15 4.57 11.39 -18.79
N GLN A 16 4.03 12.42 -18.13
CA GLN A 16 4.81 13.30 -17.25
C GLN A 16 5.40 12.54 -16.06
N VAL A 17 4.66 11.60 -15.46
CA VAL A 17 5.16 10.86 -14.29
C VAL A 17 6.08 9.69 -14.66
N LYS A 18 6.18 9.28 -15.93
CA LYS A 18 7.14 8.24 -16.36
C LYS A 18 8.59 8.65 -16.13
N THR A 19 8.88 9.95 -16.18
CA THR A 19 10.22 10.49 -15.90
C THR A 19 10.49 10.60 -14.40
N LEU A 20 9.48 10.38 -13.56
CA LEU A 20 9.59 10.43 -12.10
C LEU A 20 9.81 9.03 -11.55
N GLN A 21 10.57 8.95 -10.46
CA GLN A 21 10.78 7.69 -9.75
C GLN A 21 9.47 7.24 -9.11
N LEU A 22 8.94 6.08 -9.52
CA LEU A 22 7.75 5.51 -8.91
C LEU A 22 8.03 5.11 -7.45
N PRO A 23 6.99 5.10 -6.59
CA PRO A 23 7.10 4.62 -5.23
C PRO A 23 7.69 3.20 -5.15
N TRP A 24 8.47 2.93 -4.11
CA TRP A 24 9.13 1.62 -3.91
C TRP A 24 8.14 0.46 -4.03
N LEU A 25 6.98 0.57 -3.38
CA LEU A 25 5.98 -0.49 -3.34
C LEU A 25 5.43 -0.83 -4.75
N GLU A 26 5.37 0.16 -5.65
CA GLU A 26 4.96 -0.05 -7.04
C GLU A 26 6.00 -0.87 -7.81
N ASN A 27 7.27 -0.52 -7.67
CA ASN A 27 8.37 -1.27 -8.30
C ASN A 27 8.47 -2.69 -7.71
N PHE A 28 8.36 -2.82 -6.39
CA PHE A 28 8.42 -4.11 -5.72
C PHE A 28 7.28 -5.02 -6.16
N ALA A 29 6.04 -4.51 -6.24
CA ALA A 29 4.90 -5.28 -6.71
C ALA A 29 4.97 -5.72 -8.19
N ALA A 30 5.82 -5.10 -9.00
CA ALA A 30 6.09 -5.55 -10.36
C ALA A 30 7.03 -6.78 -10.40
N ILE A 31 7.82 -6.98 -9.34
CA ILE A 31 8.82 -8.05 -9.22
C ILE A 31 8.24 -9.22 -8.40
N ASP A 32 7.63 -8.90 -7.25
CA ASP A 32 7.11 -9.88 -6.30
C ASP A 32 5.73 -9.45 -5.79
N ARG A 33 4.74 -10.30 -6.04
CA ARG A 33 3.33 -10.06 -5.69
C ARG A 33 2.88 -10.81 -4.46
N ASP A 34 3.80 -11.37 -3.67
CA ASP A 34 3.47 -12.01 -2.41
C ASP A 34 2.67 -11.05 -1.50
N PRO A 35 1.38 -11.35 -1.20
CA PRO A 35 0.55 -10.47 -0.39
C PRO A 35 1.09 -10.21 1.00
N PHE A 36 1.83 -11.16 1.59
CA PHE A 36 2.46 -10.98 2.89
C PHE A 36 3.59 -9.96 2.80
N LYS A 37 4.48 -10.08 1.82
CA LYS A 37 5.57 -9.11 1.63
C LYS A 37 5.04 -7.71 1.30
N ILE A 38 3.98 -7.62 0.49
CA ILE A 38 3.30 -6.35 0.20
C ILE A 38 2.73 -5.75 1.49
N LEU A 39 2.05 -6.54 2.31
CA LEU A 39 1.47 -6.11 3.58
C LEU A 39 2.52 -5.58 4.55
N ILE A 40 3.61 -6.33 4.75
CA ILE A 40 4.72 -5.92 5.62
C ILE A 40 5.38 -4.64 5.08
N SER A 41 5.61 -4.55 3.76
CA SER A 41 6.18 -3.35 3.13
C SER A 41 5.29 -2.11 3.32
N CYS A 42 3.96 -2.27 3.27
CA CYS A 42 3.02 -1.19 3.56
C CYS A 42 3.11 -0.71 5.02
N ILE A 43 3.25 -1.64 5.98
CA ILE A 43 3.41 -1.29 7.40
C ILE A 43 4.72 -0.51 7.61
N LEU A 44 5.80 -0.95 6.97
CA LEU A 44 7.08 -0.26 7.02
C LEU A 44 7.02 1.14 6.40
N SER A 45 6.26 1.33 5.32
CA SER A 45 6.12 2.62 4.63
C SER A 45 5.33 3.66 5.41
N LEU A 46 4.57 3.29 6.44
CA LEU A 46 3.78 4.23 7.23
C LEU A 46 4.70 5.28 7.89
N ARG A 47 4.58 6.55 7.48
CA ARG A 47 5.44 7.65 7.96
C ARG A 47 6.93 7.35 7.76
N THR A 48 7.30 6.75 6.63
CA THR A 48 8.70 6.47 6.28
C THR A 48 8.88 6.63 4.79
N HIS A 49 9.95 7.32 4.38
CA HIS A 49 10.24 7.53 2.96
C HIS A 49 10.65 6.23 2.27
N ASP A 50 10.31 6.12 0.99
CA ASP A 50 10.60 4.93 0.17
C ASP A 50 12.10 4.56 0.11
N ARG A 51 12.99 5.56 0.10
CA ARG A 51 14.45 5.37 0.18
C ARG A 51 14.91 4.61 1.43
N THR A 52 14.08 4.60 2.47
CA THR A 52 14.32 3.87 3.73
C THR A 52 13.50 2.57 3.75
N THR A 53 12.25 2.62 3.31
CA THR A 53 11.33 1.47 3.28
C THR A 53 11.87 0.30 2.45
N GLY A 54 12.39 0.58 1.25
CA GLY A 54 12.85 -0.48 0.34
C GLY A 54 13.98 -1.32 0.90
N PRO A 55 15.14 -0.71 1.22
CA PRO A 55 16.25 -1.43 1.83
C PRO A 55 15.89 -2.14 3.14
N ALA A 56 15.02 -1.54 3.97
CA ALA A 56 14.55 -2.18 5.20
C ALA A 56 13.70 -3.43 4.92
N SER A 57 12.80 -3.36 3.94
CA SER A 57 11.97 -4.50 3.52
C SER A 57 12.85 -5.65 3.00
N GLU A 58 13.83 -5.34 2.14
CA GLU A 58 14.77 -6.34 1.61
C GLU A 58 15.58 -7.03 2.71
N ARG A 59 16.14 -6.27 3.65
CA ARG A 59 16.88 -6.85 4.78
C ARG A 59 15.99 -7.76 5.63
N LEU A 60 14.76 -7.33 5.93
CA LEU A 60 13.81 -8.15 6.68
C LEU A 60 13.47 -9.43 5.93
N PHE A 61 13.16 -9.37 4.64
CA PHE A 61 12.77 -10.55 3.85
C PHE A 61 13.91 -11.53 3.61
N LYS A 62 15.17 -11.08 3.65
CA LYS A 62 16.35 -11.97 3.68
C LYS A 62 16.41 -12.79 4.97
N GLN A 63 15.94 -12.25 6.09
CA GLN A 63 15.87 -12.96 7.37
C GLN A 63 14.63 -13.84 7.46
N ALA A 64 13.45 -13.30 7.15
CA ALA A 64 12.18 -14.00 7.17
C ALA A 64 11.16 -13.38 6.20
N SER A 65 10.68 -14.21 5.28
CA SER A 65 9.73 -13.82 4.23
C SER A 65 8.35 -14.47 4.35
N THR A 66 8.08 -15.22 5.42
CA THR A 66 6.80 -15.89 5.67
C THR A 66 6.30 -15.59 7.09
N PRO A 67 4.97 -15.60 7.35
CA PRO A 67 4.44 -15.38 8.68
C PRO A 67 5.08 -16.31 9.73
N SER A 68 5.19 -17.61 9.42
CA SER A 68 5.75 -18.62 10.32
C SER A 68 7.20 -18.37 10.70
N ARG A 69 8.03 -17.85 9.80
CA ARG A 69 9.43 -17.48 10.12
C ARG A 69 9.48 -16.17 10.90
N LEU A 70 8.72 -15.17 10.46
CA LEU A 70 8.77 -13.83 11.04
C LEU A 70 8.22 -13.81 12.48
N ALA A 71 7.16 -14.60 12.75
CA ALA A 71 6.59 -14.78 14.10
C ALA A 71 7.58 -15.38 15.12
N LYS A 72 8.60 -16.10 14.63
CA LYS A 72 9.63 -16.77 15.46
C LYS A 72 10.89 -15.95 15.65
N LEU A 73 11.08 -14.86 14.89
CA LEU A 73 12.26 -14.01 15.05
C LEU A 73 12.23 -13.28 16.41
N PRO A 74 13.39 -13.09 17.06
CA PRO A 74 13.53 -12.14 18.15
C PRO A 74 13.12 -10.74 17.68
N ILE A 75 12.49 -9.94 18.55
CA ILE A 75 12.11 -8.57 18.21
C ILE A 75 13.34 -7.74 17.82
N THR A 76 14.45 -7.91 18.54
CA THR A 76 15.71 -7.22 18.26
C THR A 76 16.20 -7.48 16.84
N THR A 77 16.09 -8.71 16.33
CA THR A 77 16.44 -9.05 14.94
C THR A 77 15.55 -8.33 13.93
N ILE A 78 14.25 -8.22 14.21
CA ILE A 78 13.32 -7.46 13.35
C ILE A 78 13.67 -5.97 13.39
N GLU A 79 13.88 -5.42 14.59
CA GLU A 79 14.26 -4.02 14.81
C GLU A 79 15.53 -3.63 14.04
N GLU A 80 16.59 -4.44 14.16
CA GLU A 80 17.86 -4.26 13.44
C GLU A 80 17.65 -4.32 11.93
N ALA A 81 16.87 -5.29 11.44
CA ALA A 81 16.59 -5.43 10.03
C ALA A 81 15.88 -4.20 9.46
N ILE A 82 14.94 -3.60 10.19
CA ILE A 82 14.11 -2.50 9.70
C ILE A 82 14.61 -1.11 10.09
N TYR A 83 15.61 -0.95 10.94
CA TYR A 83 16.22 0.35 11.25
C TYR A 83 16.81 1.01 9.99
N PRO A 84 16.62 2.32 9.72
CA PRO A 84 16.05 3.36 10.55
C PRO A 84 14.59 3.72 10.19
N VAL A 85 13.75 2.74 9.83
CA VAL A 85 12.32 3.01 9.57
C VAL A 85 11.70 3.77 10.75
N GLY A 86 10.85 4.76 10.45
CA GLY A 86 10.20 5.56 11.48
C GLY A 86 9.33 4.68 12.39
N PHE A 87 9.44 4.87 13.71
CA PHE A 87 8.77 4.04 14.73
C PHE A 87 9.13 2.55 14.65
N TYR A 88 10.36 2.21 14.28
CA TYR A 88 10.77 0.82 14.04
C TYR A 88 10.46 -0.14 15.20
N ARG A 89 10.64 0.25 16.48
CA ARG A 89 10.33 -0.62 17.63
C ARG A 89 8.86 -1.08 17.63
N VAL A 90 7.94 -0.12 17.51
CA VAL A 90 6.49 -0.38 17.45
C VAL A 90 6.13 -1.19 16.20
N LYS A 91 6.78 -0.91 15.06
CA LYS A 91 6.57 -1.67 13.82
C LYS A 91 7.08 -3.10 13.93
N ALA A 92 8.21 -3.34 14.58
CA ALA A 92 8.76 -4.68 14.78
C ALA A 92 7.79 -5.56 15.58
N GLU A 93 7.25 -5.02 16.68
CA GLU A 93 6.19 -5.67 17.46
C GLU A 93 4.95 -5.93 16.60
N THR A 94 4.45 -4.91 15.90
CA THR A 94 3.26 -5.02 15.04
C THR A 94 3.43 -6.09 13.97
N ILE A 95 4.59 -6.14 13.30
CA ILE A 95 4.89 -7.12 12.25
C ILE A 95 4.93 -8.54 12.81
N ARG A 96 5.57 -8.74 13.97
CA ARG A 96 5.63 -10.06 14.61
C ARG A 96 4.25 -10.52 15.07
N ASP A 97 3.49 -9.64 15.71
CA ASP A 97 2.14 -9.96 16.21
C ASP A 97 1.17 -10.22 15.07
N LEU A 98 1.22 -9.43 13.99
CA LEU A 98 0.45 -9.68 12.78
C LEU A 98 0.82 -11.03 12.16
N SER A 99 2.10 -11.39 12.14
CA SER A 99 2.55 -12.69 11.64
C SER A 99 1.97 -13.86 12.46
N ARG A 100 1.87 -13.70 13.79
CA ARG A 100 1.20 -14.67 14.67
C ARG A 100 -0.30 -14.73 14.40
N GLU A 101 -0.96 -13.58 14.30
CA GLU A 101 -2.38 -13.49 13.98
C GLU A 101 -2.73 -14.19 12.66
N LEU A 102 -1.90 -14.03 11.62
CA LEU A 102 -2.08 -14.73 10.35
C LEU A 102 -1.99 -16.25 10.52
N ILE A 103 -1.07 -16.76 11.33
CA ILE A 103 -0.94 -18.20 11.60
C ILE A 103 -2.19 -18.71 12.32
N ASP A 104 -2.56 -18.04 13.42
CA ASP A 104 -3.57 -18.52 14.35
C ASP A 104 -5.00 -18.40 13.78
N LYS A 105 -5.30 -17.33 13.04
CA LYS A 105 -6.66 -17.01 12.57
C LYS A 105 -6.86 -17.17 11.08
N HIS A 106 -5.78 -17.23 10.30
CA HIS A 106 -5.83 -17.22 8.84
C HIS A 106 -4.96 -18.30 8.19
N ASN A 107 -4.59 -19.35 8.93
CA ASN A 107 -3.80 -20.50 8.43
C ASN A 107 -2.48 -20.08 7.77
N GLY A 108 -1.87 -19.00 8.24
CA GLY A 108 -0.62 -18.44 7.71
C GLY A 108 -0.80 -17.68 6.39
N LEU A 109 -2.02 -17.37 5.97
CA LEU A 109 -2.32 -16.67 4.72
C LEU A 109 -2.88 -15.28 4.99
N VAL A 110 -2.49 -14.31 4.16
CA VAL A 110 -3.09 -12.98 4.18
C VAL A 110 -4.53 -13.06 3.66
N PRO A 111 -5.53 -12.46 4.33
CA PRO A 111 -6.89 -12.40 3.83
C PRO A 111 -6.95 -11.66 2.48
N ASP A 112 -7.71 -12.19 1.53
CA ASP A 112 -7.86 -11.63 0.19
C ASP A 112 -9.13 -10.78 0.04
N THR A 113 -9.73 -10.38 1.16
CA THR A 113 -10.92 -9.54 1.25
C THR A 113 -10.62 -8.25 2.02
N LEU A 114 -11.31 -7.18 1.65
CA LEU A 114 -11.16 -5.88 2.30
C LEU A 114 -11.56 -5.95 3.79
N GLU A 115 -12.64 -6.65 4.10
CA GLU A 115 -13.09 -6.85 5.48
C GLU A 115 -12.07 -7.66 6.30
N GLY A 116 -11.52 -8.74 5.73
CA GLY A 116 -10.50 -9.54 6.41
C GLY A 116 -9.24 -8.74 6.69
N LEU A 117 -8.77 -7.94 5.72
CA LEU A 117 -7.58 -7.10 5.88
C LEU A 117 -7.79 -6.00 6.93
N LEU A 118 -8.97 -5.37 6.99
CA LEU A 118 -9.28 -4.33 7.97
C LEU A 118 -9.36 -4.85 9.41
N LYS A 119 -9.51 -6.16 9.62
CA LYS A 119 -9.46 -6.78 10.95
C LYS A 119 -8.04 -6.93 11.48
N LEU A 120 -7.02 -6.87 10.61
CA LEU A 120 -5.62 -7.00 11.02
C LEU A 120 -5.12 -5.72 11.70
N LYS A 121 -4.43 -5.87 12.83
CA LYS A 121 -3.86 -4.75 13.57
C LYS A 121 -2.86 -3.96 12.69
N GLY A 122 -3.01 -2.64 12.66
CA GLY A 122 -2.16 -1.75 11.88
C GLY A 122 -2.52 -1.65 10.38
N VAL A 123 -3.60 -2.31 9.94
CA VAL A 123 -4.07 -2.26 8.55
C VAL A 123 -5.26 -1.32 8.42
N GLY A 124 -5.01 -0.15 7.85
CA GLY A 124 -6.07 0.78 7.44
C GLY A 124 -6.58 0.54 6.01
N ARG A 125 -7.61 1.29 5.62
CA ARG A 125 -8.28 1.18 4.30
C ARG A 125 -7.32 1.23 3.11
N LYS A 126 -6.37 2.18 3.11
CA LYS A 126 -5.35 2.30 2.05
C LYS A 126 -4.47 1.05 1.96
N THR A 127 -3.93 0.60 3.09
CA THR A 127 -3.07 -0.60 3.16
C THR A 127 -3.82 -1.82 2.65
N ALA A 128 -5.07 -2.02 3.09
CA ALA A 128 -5.90 -3.11 2.63
C ALA A 128 -6.10 -3.07 1.10
N ASN A 129 -6.44 -1.91 0.53
CA ASN A 129 -6.57 -1.76 -0.93
C ASN A 129 -5.25 -1.98 -1.68
N LEU A 130 -4.11 -1.57 -1.11
CA LEU A 130 -2.79 -1.84 -1.70
C LEU A 130 -2.50 -3.34 -1.72
N VAL A 131 -2.75 -4.06 -0.64
CA VAL A 131 -2.57 -5.54 -0.59
C VAL A 131 -3.50 -6.23 -1.59
N LEU A 132 -4.77 -5.83 -1.68
CA LEU A 132 -5.71 -6.38 -2.67
C LEU A 132 -5.23 -6.13 -4.11
N THR A 133 -4.77 -4.93 -4.42
CA THR A 133 -4.39 -4.57 -5.79
C THR A 133 -3.02 -5.09 -6.19
N ARG A 134 -2.02 -4.96 -5.32
CA ARG A 134 -0.62 -5.33 -5.61
C ARG A 134 -0.33 -6.77 -5.29
N GLY A 135 -0.75 -7.24 -4.12
CA GLY A 135 -0.63 -8.65 -3.73
C GLY A 135 -1.55 -9.57 -4.53
N PHE A 136 -2.87 -9.35 -4.41
CA PHE A 136 -3.86 -10.27 -5.00
C PHE A 136 -4.28 -9.95 -6.44
N ASN A 137 -3.73 -8.91 -7.06
CA ASN A 137 -4.15 -8.44 -8.39
C ASN A 137 -5.65 -8.12 -8.54
N LYS A 138 -6.35 -7.85 -7.45
CA LYS A 138 -7.77 -7.48 -7.45
C LYS A 138 -7.94 -5.99 -7.79
N TYR A 139 -9.18 -5.60 -8.06
CA TYR A 139 -9.50 -4.19 -8.29
C TYR A 139 -9.76 -3.46 -6.97
N GLY A 140 -9.17 -2.29 -6.82
CA GLY A 140 -9.35 -1.40 -5.67
C GLY A 140 -8.80 -0.03 -6.01
N VAL A 141 -9.38 1.01 -5.40
CA VAL A 141 -8.90 2.40 -5.53
C VAL A 141 -8.18 2.74 -4.24
N CYS A 142 -6.86 2.94 -4.31
CA CYS A 142 -6.06 3.30 -3.13
C CYS A 142 -6.07 4.83 -2.99
N VAL A 143 -6.77 5.34 -1.98
CA VAL A 143 -6.80 6.79 -1.70
C VAL A 143 -5.92 7.11 -0.50
N ASP A 144 -4.92 7.94 -0.72
CA ASP A 144 -4.18 8.62 0.33
C ASP A 144 -4.38 10.14 0.24
N THR A 145 -3.58 10.89 0.99
CA THR A 145 -3.64 12.35 1.02
C THR A 145 -3.42 12.99 -0.36
N HIS A 146 -2.56 12.43 -1.21
CA HIS A 146 -2.29 12.97 -2.55
C HIS A 146 -3.49 12.73 -3.46
N VAL A 147 -3.97 11.49 -3.54
CA VAL A 147 -5.16 11.14 -4.34
C VAL A 147 -6.37 11.94 -3.89
N HIS A 148 -6.63 11.98 -2.58
CA HIS A 148 -7.74 12.74 -2.00
C HIS A 148 -7.63 14.23 -2.36
N ARG A 149 -6.49 14.86 -2.07
CA ARG A 149 -6.27 16.30 -2.32
C ARG A 149 -6.40 16.64 -3.80
N ILE A 150 -5.74 15.89 -4.68
CA ILE A 150 -5.70 16.19 -6.11
C ILE A 150 -7.09 16.03 -6.75
N THR A 151 -7.76 14.91 -6.50
CA THR A 151 -9.06 14.63 -7.13
C THR A 151 -10.16 15.59 -6.66
N ASN A 152 -10.12 16.03 -5.39
CA ASN A 152 -10.99 17.09 -4.88
C ASN A 152 -10.61 18.47 -5.46
N ARG A 153 -9.32 18.81 -5.55
CA ARG A 153 -8.86 20.10 -6.11
C ARG A 153 -9.18 20.24 -7.60
N TRP A 154 -9.09 19.16 -8.36
CA TRP A 154 -9.55 19.15 -9.75
C TRP A 154 -11.07 19.28 -9.84
N GLY A 155 -11.81 19.07 -8.76
CA GLY A 155 -13.27 19.00 -8.76
C GLY A 155 -13.76 17.80 -9.57
N LEU A 156 -13.02 16.70 -9.57
CA LEU A 156 -13.47 15.41 -10.11
C LEU A 156 -14.43 14.73 -9.12
N ILE A 157 -14.18 14.92 -7.83
CA ILE A 157 -15.05 14.54 -6.71
C ILE A 157 -15.17 15.72 -5.74
N ARG A 158 -16.11 15.64 -4.80
CA ARG A 158 -16.26 16.58 -3.66
C ARG A 158 -16.59 15.77 -2.40
N THR A 159 -15.59 15.53 -1.56
CA THR A 159 -15.66 14.61 -0.42
C THR A 159 -14.81 15.15 0.73
N LYS A 160 -15.12 14.76 1.97
CA LYS A 160 -14.45 15.29 3.16
C LYS A 160 -13.25 14.47 3.62
N ASN A 161 -13.21 13.18 3.27
CA ASN A 161 -12.16 12.27 3.72
C ASN A 161 -11.77 11.24 2.65
N PRO A 162 -10.64 10.53 2.80
CA PRO A 162 -10.16 9.54 1.84
C PRO A 162 -11.12 8.37 1.58
N ASP A 163 -11.88 7.93 2.58
CA ASP A 163 -12.79 6.80 2.44
C ASP A 163 -14.00 7.17 1.57
N GLU A 164 -14.56 8.37 1.75
CA GLU A 164 -15.58 8.95 0.86
C GLU A 164 -15.03 9.14 -0.56
N SER A 165 -13.78 9.60 -0.69
CA SER A 165 -13.12 9.73 -1.99
C SER A 165 -12.99 8.40 -2.71
N GLU A 166 -12.65 7.32 -1.99
CA GLU A 166 -12.55 5.98 -2.57
C GLU A 166 -13.88 5.56 -3.19
N LEU A 167 -14.98 5.70 -2.43
CA LEU A 167 -16.32 5.33 -2.89
C LEU A 167 -16.77 6.18 -4.08
N ALA A 168 -16.56 7.50 -4.02
CA ALA A 168 -16.88 8.41 -5.12
C ALA A 168 -16.10 8.08 -6.39
N LEU A 169 -14.79 7.82 -6.27
CA LEU A 169 -13.92 7.47 -7.40
C LEU A 169 -14.31 6.13 -8.02
N ARG A 170 -14.70 5.14 -7.22
CA ARG A 170 -15.23 3.86 -7.71
C ARG A 170 -16.53 4.03 -8.51
N GLY A 171 -17.36 5.00 -8.15
CA GLY A 171 -18.62 5.30 -8.85
C GLY A 171 -18.43 5.98 -10.21
N ILE A 172 -17.36 6.78 -10.38
CA ILE A 172 -17.17 7.59 -11.59
C ILE A 172 -16.08 7.05 -12.53
N LEU A 173 -15.05 6.37 -12.00
CA LEU A 173 -13.92 5.91 -12.81
C LEU A 173 -14.14 4.46 -13.27
N PRO A 174 -13.93 4.16 -14.56
CA PRO A 174 -13.82 2.79 -15.03
C PRO A 174 -12.68 2.01 -14.35
N LYS A 175 -12.87 0.70 -14.13
CA LYS A 175 -11.92 -0.20 -13.43
C LYS A 175 -10.49 -0.15 -13.98
N ARG A 176 -10.30 0.18 -15.26
CA ARG A 176 -8.97 0.32 -15.89
C ARG A 176 -8.06 1.34 -15.20
N TYR A 177 -8.65 2.37 -14.56
CA TYR A 177 -7.88 3.40 -13.86
C TYR A 177 -7.58 3.05 -12.40
N TRP A 178 -8.33 2.13 -11.80
CA TRP A 178 -8.34 1.96 -10.33
C TRP A 178 -6.97 1.57 -9.77
N LYS A 179 -6.27 0.66 -10.45
CA LYS A 179 -4.96 0.17 -10.01
C LYS A 179 -3.89 1.23 -10.16
N GLU A 180 -3.88 1.98 -11.26
CA GLU A 180 -2.83 2.96 -11.58
C GLU A 180 -3.01 4.34 -10.94
N LEU A 181 -4.24 4.66 -10.49
CA LEU A 181 -4.57 5.99 -9.99
C LEU A 181 -3.64 6.46 -8.86
N ASN A 182 -3.40 5.60 -7.87
CA ASN A 182 -2.57 5.98 -6.72
C ASN A 182 -1.13 6.26 -7.12
N ALA A 183 -0.49 5.34 -7.85
CA ALA A 183 0.90 5.48 -8.28
C ALA A 183 1.13 6.79 -9.06
N VAL A 184 0.24 7.09 -10.01
CA VAL A 184 0.34 8.30 -10.85
C VAL A 184 0.15 9.58 -10.03
N LEU A 185 -0.87 9.63 -9.17
CA LEU A 185 -1.18 10.85 -8.41
C LEU A 185 -0.21 11.09 -7.25
N VAL A 186 0.34 10.04 -6.66
CA VAL A 186 1.41 10.14 -5.64
C VAL A 186 2.70 10.63 -6.29
N ALA A 187 3.06 10.15 -7.48
CA ALA A 187 4.23 10.64 -8.20
C ALA A 187 4.06 12.10 -8.66
N PHE A 188 2.84 12.52 -8.98
CA PHE A 188 2.55 13.87 -9.46
C PHE A 188 2.49 14.94 -8.35
N GLY A 189 1.94 14.59 -7.17
CA GLY A 189 1.49 15.56 -6.17
C GLY A 189 2.38 15.74 -4.97
#